data_AF-A0A8T4EH14-F1
#
_entry.id   AF-A0A8T4EH14-F1
#
_cell.length_a   1.000
_cell.length_b   1.000
_cell.length_c   1.000
_cell.angle_alpha   90.00
_cell.angle_beta   90.00
_cell.angle_gamma   90.00
#
_symmetry.space_group_name_H-M   'P 1'
#
loop_
_entity.id
_entity.type
_entity.pdbx_description
1 polymer ?
#
loop_
_entity_poly.entity_id
_entity_poly.type
_entity_poly.pdbx_seq_one_letter_code
_entity_poly.pdbx_strand_id
1 'polypeptide(L)'
;EFAGATEIKIKPGYFPFTEPSCELMAKHPQLGWIELGGAGIFRPELVKMLTGKDVSVLAWGLGIDRIGMFKLGIEDIRQLFSHDLDVLRNMRSA
;
A
#
# COMPACT_ATOMS: atom_id res chain seq x y z
N GLU A 1 -3.20 -14.08 2.36
CA GLU A 1 -3.81 -13.02 3.19
C GLU A 1 -2.85 -11.83 3.23
N PHE A 2 -3.33 -10.61 3.01
CA PHE A 2 -2.54 -9.38 3.12
C PHE A 2 -3.32 -8.38 3.95
N ALA A 3 -2.75 -7.94 5.08
CA ALA A 3 -3.40 -7.03 6.03
C ALA A 3 -4.76 -7.51 6.57
N GLY A 4 -5.09 -8.81 6.55
CA GLY A 4 -6.43 -9.33 6.89
C GLY A 4 -7.35 -9.52 5.68
N ALA A 5 -6.96 -9.08 4.49
CA ALA A 5 -7.69 -9.35 3.25
C ALA A 5 -7.35 -10.74 2.72
N THR A 6 -8.38 -11.54 2.40
CA THR A 6 -8.25 -12.87 1.80
C THR A 6 -8.22 -12.83 0.27
N GLU A 7 -8.90 -11.85 -0.33
CA GLU A 7 -8.97 -11.63 -1.78
C GLU A 7 -8.10 -10.44 -2.20
N ILE A 8 -7.13 -10.71 -3.08
CA ILE A 8 -6.16 -9.74 -3.60
C ILE A 8 -6.15 -9.84 -5.13
N LYS A 9 -6.05 -8.70 -5.81
CA LYS A 9 -5.82 -8.64 -7.26
C LYS A 9 -4.75 -7.62 -7.59
N ILE A 10 -3.97 -7.89 -8.62
CA ILE A 10 -3.02 -6.92 -9.20
C ILE A 10 -3.64 -6.44 -10.50
N LYS A 11 -3.75 -5.12 -10.67
CA LYS A 11 -4.21 -4.52 -11.93
C LYS A 11 -3.09 -3.69 -12.55
N PRO A 12 -3.01 -3.57 -13.89
CA PRO A 12 -2.16 -2.57 -14.52
C PRO A 12 -2.51 -1.18 -13.98
N GLY A 13 -1.47 -0.39 -13.69
CA GLY A 13 -1.59 0.99 -13.26
C GLY A 13 -0.64 1.87 -14.06
N TYR A 14 -0.63 3.17 -13.78
CA TYR A 14 0.35 4.09 -14.34
C TYR A 14 1.04 4.86 -13.22
N PHE A 15 2.36 4.70 -13.12
CA PHE A 15 3.21 5.53 -12.29
C PHE A 15 4.34 6.10 -13.16
N PRO A 16 4.62 7.42 -13.13
CA PRO A 16 5.57 8.05 -14.05
C PRO A 16 7.01 7.48 -14.00
N PHE A 17 7.37 6.84 -12.88
CA PHE A 17 8.72 6.33 -12.63
C PHE A 17 8.85 4.81 -12.82
N THR A 18 7.78 4.07 -13.14
CA THR A 18 7.81 2.63 -13.42
C THR A 18 7.18 2.25 -14.76
N GLU A 19 7.74 1.26 -15.44
CA GLU A 19 7.16 0.63 -16.65
C GLU A 19 7.74 -0.80 -16.79
N PRO A 20 6.93 -1.87 -16.65
CA PRO A 20 5.49 -1.88 -16.37
C PRO A 20 5.17 -1.45 -14.93
N SER A 21 3.94 -0.95 -14.76
CA SER A 21 3.37 -0.48 -13.50
C SER A 21 2.14 -1.31 -13.10
N CYS A 22 1.96 -1.55 -11.80
CA CYS A 22 0.81 -2.27 -11.27
C CYS A 22 0.33 -1.74 -9.91
N GLU A 23 -0.97 -1.91 -9.64
CA GLU A 23 -1.61 -1.54 -8.38
C GLU A 23 -2.09 -2.80 -7.66
N LEU A 24 -1.78 -2.88 -6.36
CA LEU A 24 -2.25 -3.90 -5.45
C LEU A 24 -3.62 -3.51 -4.90
N MET A 25 -4.62 -4.33 -5.19
CA MET A 25 -5.98 -4.14 -4.73
C MET A 25 -6.36 -5.25 -3.76
N ALA A 26 -7.05 -4.92 -2.67
CA ALA A 26 -7.60 -5.87 -1.72
C ALA A 26 -9.11 -5.68 -1.58
N LYS A 27 -9.84 -6.76 -1.30
CA LYS A 27 -11.29 -6.67 -1.06
C LYS A 27 -11.56 -6.39 0.41
N HIS A 28 -12.05 -5.20 0.71
CA HIS A 28 -12.59 -4.82 2.00
C HIS A 28 -13.98 -5.42 2.19
N PRO A 29 -14.30 -5.98 3.37
CA PRO A 29 -15.61 -6.61 3.62
C PRO A 29 -16.81 -5.70 3.34
N GLN A 30 -16.67 -4.39 3.58
CA GLN A 30 -17.75 -3.40 3.44
C GLN A 30 -17.59 -2.46 2.24
N LEU A 31 -16.35 -2.17 1.82
CA LEU A 31 -16.05 -1.12 0.83
C LEU A 31 -15.79 -1.72 -0.57
N GLY A 32 -15.73 -3.05 -0.69
CA GLY A 32 -15.38 -3.72 -1.93
C GLY A 32 -13.88 -3.59 -2.24
N TRP A 33 -13.52 -3.45 -3.51
CA TRP A 33 -12.11 -3.41 -3.93
C TRP A 33 -11.47 -2.05 -3.63
N ILE A 34 -10.49 -2.04 -2.73
CA ILE A 34 -9.70 -0.86 -2.38
C ILE A 34 -8.25 -1.02 -2.83
N GLU A 35 -7.59 0.10 -3.12
CA GLU A 35 -6.16 0.15 -3.46
C GLU A 35 -5.31 0.23 -2.18
N LEU A 36 -4.30 -0.63 -2.08
CA LEU A 36 -3.39 -0.72 -0.91
C LEU A 36 -1.97 -0.24 -1.21
N GLY A 37 -1.58 -0.23 -2.48
CA GLY A 37 -0.32 0.34 -2.91
C GLY A 37 -0.01 0.09 -4.38
N GLY A 38 1.09 0.67 -4.83
CA GLY A 38 1.62 0.51 -6.19
C GLY A 38 2.93 -0.27 -6.19
N ALA A 39 3.21 -0.93 -7.30
CA ALA A 39 4.50 -1.54 -7.59
C ALA A 39 4.83 -1.45 -9.07
N GLY A 40 6.10 -1.67 -9.43
CA GLY A 40 6.53 -1.68 -10.82
C GLY A 40 8.04 -1.76 -10.97
N ILE A 41 8.47 -1.88 -12.23
CA ILE A 41 9.90 -1.86 -12.56
C ILE A 41 10.29 -0.42 -12.88
N PHE A 42 11.30 0.13 -12.21
CA PHE A 42 11.78 1.47 -12.50
C PHE A 42 12.19 1.61 -13.95
N ARG A 43 11.81 2.75 -14.54
CA ARG A 43 12.14 3.05 -15.92
C ARG A 43 13.66 3.20 -16.09
N PRO A 44 14.25 2.72 -17.21
CA PRO A 44 15.70 2.72 -17.40
C PRO A 44 16.36 4.10 -17.26
N GLU A 45 15.68 5.17 -17.68
CA GLU A 45 16.18 6.55 -17.57
C GLU A 45 16.43 6.98 -16.11
N LEU A 46 15.63 6.48 -15.16
CA LEU A 46 15.78 6.79 -13.74
C LEU A 46 16.91 5.97 -13.13
N VAL A 47 16.99 4.69 -13.45
CA VAL A 47 18.05 3.81 -12.94
C VAL A 47 19.43 4.22 -13.45
N LYS A 48 19.54 4.55 -14.74
CA LYS A 48 20.80 4.96 -15.37
C LYS A 48 21.35 6.24 -14.74
N MET A 49 20.46 7.21 -14.47
CA MET A 49 20.84 8.46 -13.81
C MET A 49 21.35 8.21 -12.38
N LEU A 50 20.74 7.29 -11.62
CA LEU A 50 21.11 7.04 -10.22
C LEU A 50 22.32 6.12 -10.05
N THR A 51 22.47 5.11 -10.91
CA THR A 51 23.43 4.02 -10.70
C THR A 51 24.56 3.97 -11.73
N GLY A 52 24.43 4.69 -12.84
CA GLY A 52 25.36 4.59 -13.98
C GLY A 52 25.33 3.23 -14.69
N LYS A 53 24.38 2.35 -14.36
CA LYS A 53 24.26 0.98 -14.88
C LYS A 53 22.86 0.75 -15.44
N ASP A 54 22.76 -0.19 -16.38
CA ASP A 54 21.48 -0.69 -16.87
C ASP A 54 21.08 -1.92 -16.05
N VAL A 55 20.28 -1.71 -15.01
CA VAL A 55 19.82 -2.76 -14.10
C VAL A 55 18.32 -2.66 -13.87
N SER A 56 17.61 -3.78 -13.85
CA SER A 56 16.18 -3.78 -13.54
C SER A 56 15.98 -3.63 -12.03
N VAL A 57 15.23 -2.61 -11.62
CA VAL A 57 14.90 -2.36 -10.21
C VAL A 57 13.40 -2.51 -10.02
N LEU A 58 12.98 -3.44 -9.15
CA LEU A 58 11.61 -3.54 -8.69
C LEU A 58 11.40 -2.57 -7.52
N ALA A 59 10.34 -1.77 -7.58
CA ALA A 59 9.95 -0.87 -6.51
C ALA A 59 8.48 -1.07 -6.15
N TRP A 60 8.15 -0.81 -4.88
CA TRP A 60 6.79 -0.84 -4.36
C TRP A 60 6.61 0.23 -3.28
N GLY A 61 5.39 0.73 -3.16
CA GLY A 61 4.98 1.68 -2.16
C GLY A 61 3.61 1.28 -1.62
N LEU A 62 3.52 1.15 -0.29
CA LEU A 62 2.31 0.73 0.40
C LEU A 62 1.89 1.83 1.39
N GLY A 63 0.59 2.13 1.43
CA GLY A 63 0.04 3.04 2.43
C GLY A 63 -0.13 2.33 3.78
N ILE A 64 0.85 2.48 4.68
CA ILE A 64 0.82 1.85 6.02
C ILE A 64 -0.45 2.24 6.78
N ASP A 65 -0.88 3.51 6.69
CA ASP A 65 -2.09 4.01 7.36
C ASP A 65 -3.33 3.25 6.90
N ARG A 66 -3.48 3.05 5.59
CA ARG A 66 -4.63 2.33 5.03
C ARG A 66 -4.61 0.85 5.41
N ILE A 67 -3.42 0.24 5.40
CA ILE A 67 -3.22 -1.14 5.87
C ILE A 67 -3.57 -1.26 7.35
N GLY A 68 -3.16 -0.29 8.17
CA GLY A 68 -3.48 -0.21 9.59
C GLY A 68 -4.98 -0.06 9.84
N MET A 69 -5.64 0.87 9.14
CA MET A 69 -7.09 1.05 9.20
C MET A 69 -7.84 -0.22 8.83
N PHE A 70 -7.43 -0.87 7.74
CA PHE A 70 -8.02 -2.13 7.30
C PHE A 70 -7.88 -3.22 8.36
N LYS A 71 -6.67 -3.39 8.92
CA LYS A 71 -6.38 -4.46 9.87
C LYS A 71 -7.02 -4.22 11.24
N LEU A 72 -7.14 -2.97 11.66
CA LEU A 72 -7.69 -2.57 12.96
C LEU A 72 -9.19 -2.27 12.92
N GLY A 73 -9.82 -2.29 11.75
CA GLY A 73 -11.23 -1.92 11.59
C GLY A 73 -11.50 -0.45 11.92
N ILE A 74 -10.52 0.43 11.72
CA ILE A 74 -10.63 1.87 11.98
C ILE A 74 -11.21 2.55 10.73
N GLU A 75 -12.32 3.25 10.90
CA GLU A 75 -13.00 3.96 9.82
C GLU A 75 -12.44 5.37 9.58
N ASP A 76 -11.82 5.96 10.61
CA ASP A 76 -11.30 7.33 10.57
C ASP A 76 -9.78 7.35 10.81
N ILE A 77 -9.04 7.76 9.78
CA ILE A 77 -7.57 7.84 9.82
C ILE A 77 -7.03 8.67 11.00
N ARG A 78 -7.79 9.66 11.49
CA ARG A 78 -7.39 10.50 12.62
C ARG A 78 -7.23 9.70 13.91
N GLN A 79 -7.94 8.58 14.04
CA GLN A 79 -7.83 7.70 15.21
C GLN A 79 -6.45 7.02 15.28
N LEU A 80 -5.78 6.78 14.14
CA LEU A 80 -4.41 6.28 14.12
C LEU A 80 -3.40 7.26 14.75
N PHE A 81 -3.73 8.55 14.74
CA PHE A 81 -2.91 9.63 15.29
C PHE A 81 -3.47 10.18 16.61
N SER A 82 -4.27 9.37 17.31
CA SER A 82 -4.84 9.76 18.61
C SER A 82 -3.75 9.98 19.65
N HIS A 83 -3.92 11.02 20.46
CA HIS A 83 -3.07 11.30 21.63
C HIS A 83 -3.74 10.84 22.94
N ASP A 84 -4.96 10.31 22.85
CA ASP A 84 -5.70 9.79 23.99
C ASP A 84 -5.15 8.42 24.38
N LEU A 85 -4.57 8.32 25.57
CA LEU A 85 -3.95 7.10 26.08
C LEU A 85 -4.95 5.95 26.23
N ASP A 86 -6.21 6.23 26.53
CA ASP A 86 -7.23 5.19 26.68
C ASP A 86 -7.62 4.63 25.31
N VAL A 87 -7.70 5.49 24.29
CA VAL A 87 -7.86 5.03 22.89
C VAL A 87 -6.67 4.15 22.50
N LEU A 88 -5.44 4.62 22.73
CA LEU A 88 -4.21 3.88 22.39
C LEU A 88 -4.12 2.51 23.09
N ARG A 89 -4.50 2.43 24.37
CA ARG A 89 -4.49 1.17 25.14
C ARG A 89 -5.56 0.18 24.70
N ASN A 90 -6.70 0.68 24.24
CA ASN A 90 -7.84 -0.14 23.84
C ASN A 90 -7.89 -0.42 22.35
N MET A 91 -6.97 0.16 21.56
CA MET A 91 -6.77 -0.13 20.14
C MET A 91 -6.18 -1.55 19.98
N ARG A 92 -7.01 -2.56 20.21
CA ARG A 92 -6.64 -3.97 20.01
C ARG A 92 -7.05 -4.40 18.61
N SER A 93 -6.14 -5.10 17.95
CA SER A 93 -6.43 -5.86 16.74
C SER A 93 -7.53 -6.88 17.03
N ALA A 94 -8.66 -6.76 16.32
CA ALA A 94 -9.63 -7.86 16.19
C ALA A 94 -9.04 -9.01 15.36
#